data_AF-A0A970CUW7-F1
#
_entry.id   AF-A0A970CUW7-F1
#
_cell.length_a   1.000
_cell.length_b   1.000
_cell.length_c   1.000
_cell.angle_alpha   90.00
_cell.angle_beta   90.00
_cell.angle_gamma   90.00
#
_symmetry.space_group_name_H-M   'P 1'
#
loop_
_entity.id
_entity.type
_entity.pdbx_description
1 polymer ?
#
loop_
_entity_poly.entity_id
_entity_poly.type
_entity_poly.pdbx_seq_one_letter_code
_entity_poly.pdbx_strand_id
1 'polypeptide(L)'
;MGLELGVILAYALGLILLYIIGSILVIPFKIIIKLIWNGIIGGITLLLVNLIGGIWGMGIVINPFNALVVGFLGIPGVILLIILQMIL
;
A
#
# COMPACT_ATOMS: atom_id res chain seq x y z
N MET A 1 -43.74 -25.28 12.90
CA MET A 1 -43.28 -23.94 13.31
C MET A 1 -41.87 -23.94 13.94
N GLY A 2 -41.48 -24.87 14.83
CA GLY A 2 -40.14 -24.83 15.46
C GLY A 2 -38.94 -25.12 14.53
N LEU A 3 -39.08 -26.02 13.55
CA LEU A 3 -38.02 -26.36 12.59
C LEU A 3 -37.72 -25.22 11.59
N GLU A 4 -38.74 -24.45 11.21
CA GLU A 4 -38.59 -23.33 10.26
C GLU A 4 -37.71 -22.21 10.85
N LEU A 5 -37.88 -21.92 12.14
CA LEU A 5 -37.08 -20.90 12.83
C LEU A 5 -35.61 -21.32 12.97
N GLY A 6 -35.35 -22.60 13.26
CA GLY A 6 -33.99 -23.15 13.35
C GLY A 6 -33.24 -23.09 12.02
N VAL A 7 -33.94 -23.40 10.91
CA VAL A 7 -33.36 -23.29 9.56
C VAL A 7 -33.05 -21.83 9.23
N ILE A 8 -33.97 -20.89 9.50
CA ILE A 8 -33.75 -19.45 9.28
C ILE A 8 -32.53 -18.95 10.07
N LEU A 9 -32.39 -19.34 11.34
CA LEU A 9 -31.25 -18.96 12.17
C LEU A 9 -29.94 -19.55 11.66
N ALA A 10 -29.93 -20.81 11.22
CA ALA A 10 -28.74 -21.45 10.66
C ALA A 10 -28.29 -20.75 9.36
N TYR A 11 -29.22 -20.37 8.48
CA TYR A 11 -28.91 -19.57 7.29
C TYR A 11 -28.38 -18.18 7.65
N ALA A 12 -29.01 -17.49 8.61
CA ALA A 12 -28.56 -16.18 9.06
C ALA A 12 -27.13 -16.25 9.63
N LEU A 13 -26.84 -17.23 10.48
CA LEU A 13 -25.50 -17.46 11.02
C LEU A 13 -24.49 -17.79 9.92
N GLY A 14 -24.86 -18.65 8.97
CA GLY A 14 -24.01 -19.00 7.84
C GLY A 14 -23.64 -17.79 6.97
N LEU A 15 -24.61 -16.92 6.68
CA LEU A 15 -24.39 -15.69 5.91
C LEU A 15 -23.50 -14.70 6.67
N ILE A 16 -23.69 -14.54 7.99
CA ILE A 16 -22.84 -13.70 8.83
C ILE A 16 -21.40 -14.22 8.82
N LEU A 17 -21.20 -15.53 9.00
CA LEU A 17 -19.87 -16.13 8.95
C LEU A 17 -19.19 -15.92 7.60
N LEU A 18 -19.93 -16.14 6.51
CA LEU A 18 -19.45 -15.94 5.14
C LEU A 18 -19.03 -14.48 4.92
N TYR A 19 -19.83 -13.53 5.41
CA TYR A 19 -19.52 -12.10 5.32
C TYR A 19 -18.24 -11.73 6.09
N ILE A 20 -18.04 -12.27 7.29
CA ILE A 20 -16.85 -12.01 8.11
C ILE A 20 -15.60 -12.56 7.39
N ILE A 21 -15.65 -13.82 6.95
CA ILE A 21 -14.54 -14.47 6.24
C ILE A 21 -14.21 -13.72 4.95
N GLY A 22 -15.23 -13.39 4.15
CA GLY A 22 -15.06 -12.61 2.92
C GLY A 22 -14.46 -11.23 3.19
N SER A 23 -14.91 -10.54 4.23
CA SER A 23 -14.42 -9.20 4.59
C SER A 23 -12.96 -9.22 5.03
N ILE A 24 -12.56 -10.21 5.83
CA ILE A 24 -11.15 -10.38 6.26
C ILE A 24 -10.24 -10.56 5.05
N LEU A 25 -10.70 -11.26 4.01
CA LEU A 25 -9.92 -11.48 2.79
C LEU A 25 -9.84 -10.21 1.92
N VAL A 26 -10.87 -9.37 1.88
CA VAL A 26 -10.88 -8.14 1.07
C VAL A 26 -9.94 -7.06 1.62
N ILE A 27 -9.73 -7.00 2.94
CA ILE A 27 -8.85 -6.02 3.59
C ILE A 27 -7.40 -6.06 3.06
N PRO A 28 -6.68 -7.21 3.04
CA PRO A 28 -5.31 -7.27 2.56
C PRO A 28 -5.19 -6.93 1.07
N PHE A 29 -6.17 -7.31 0.24
CA PHE A 29 -6.18 -6.92 -1.18
C PHE A 29 -6.22 -5.40 -1.36
N LYS A 30 -7.03 -4.69 -0.59
CA LYS A 30 -7.07 -3.21 -0.62
C LYS A 30 -5.72 -2.60 -0.25
N ILE A 31 -5.04 -3.15 0.75
CA ILE A 31 -3.71 -2.68 1.18
C ILE A 31 -2.68 -2.90 0.08
N ILE A 32 -2.66 -4.08 -0.54
CA ILE A 32 -1.73 -4.40 -1.64
C ILE A 32 -1.93 -3.43 -2.81
N ILE A 33 -3.18 -3.18 -3.22
CA ILE A 33 -3.49 -2.24 -4.30
C ILE A 33 -3.00 -0.83 -3.94
N LYS A 34 -3.22 -0.38 -2.70
CA LYS A 34 -2.74 0.92 -2.23
C LYS A 34 -1.22 1.02 -2.24
N LEU A 35 -0.52 -0.04 -1.83
CA LEU A 35 0.94 -0.11 -1.88
C LEU A 35 1.45 -0.04 -3.32
N ILE A 36 0.83 -0.75 -4.26
CA ILE A 36 1.22 -0.70 -5.67
C ILE A 36 1.06 0.72 -6.22
N TRP A 37 -0.08 1.37 -6.00
CA TRP A 37 -0.31 2.74 -6.46
C TRP A 37 0.69 3.74 -5.89
N ASN A 38 0.92 3.70 -4.57
CA ASN A 38 1.91 4.58 -3.94
C ASN A 38 3.32 4.27 -4.43
N GLY A 39 3.68 3.00 -4.59
CA GLY A 39 4.98 2.58 -5.12
C GLY A 39 5.21 3.05 -6.55
N ILE A 40 4.20 2.99 -7.42
CA ILE A 40 4.29 3.52 -8.79
C ILE A 40 4.51 5.04 -8.75
N ILE A 41 3.69 5.78 -7.98
CA ILE A 41 3.78 7.24 -7.88
C ILE A 41 5.15 7.66 -7.33
N GLY A 42 5.62 7.02 -6.27
CA GLY A 42 6.91 7.33 -5.68
C GLY A 42 8.09 6.89 -6.55
N GLY A 43 7.95 5.79 -7.30
CA GLY A 43 8.93 5.38 -8.31
C GLY A 43 9.06 6.39 -9.44
N ILE A 44 7.94 6.90 -9.96
CA ILE A 44 7.91 7.99 -10.95
C ILE A 44 8.55 9.25 -10.37
N THR A 45 8.20 9.62 -9.13
CA THR A 45 8.77 10.78 -8.45
C THR A 45 10.29 10.64 -8.31
N LEU A 46 10.78 9.49 -7.87
CA LEU A 46 12.22 9.22 -7.76
C LEU A 46 12.93 9.27 -9.10
N LEU A 47 12.29 8.77 -10.18
CA LEU A 47 12.85 8.85 -11.53
C LEU A 47 13.01 10.30 -11.99
N LEU A 48 12.01 11.15 -11.73
CA LEU A 48 12.08 12.59 -12.02
C LEU A 48 13.16 13.28 -11.18
N VAL A 49 13.23 12.96 -9.89
CA VAL A 49 14.25 13.51 -8.98
C VAL A 49 15.64 13.10 -9.44
N ASN A 50 15.87 11.84 -9.82
CA ASN A 50 17.17 11.38 -10.31
C ASN A 50 17.55 11.98 -11.67
N LEU A 51 16.58 12.29 -12.53
CA LEU A 51 16.85 12.94 -13.81
C LEU A 51 17.43 14.35 -13.60
N ILE A 52 16.90 15.09 -12.62
CA ILE A 52 17.34 16.45 -12.29
C ILE A 52 18.56 16.42 -11.37
N GLY A 53 18.52 15.58 -10.33
CA GLY A 53 19.56 15.44 -9.30
C GLY A 53 20.80 14.70 -9.77
N GLY A 54 20.68 13.84 -10.79
CA GLY A 54 21.82 13.16 -11.42
C GLY A 54 22.84 14.12 -12.03
N ILE A 55 22.39 15.31 -12.46
CA ILE A 55 23.27 16.40 -12.94
C ILE A 55 24.19 16.91 -11.81
N TRP A 56 23.70 16.84 -10.57
CA TRP A 56 24.40 17.29 -9.36
C TRP A 56 25.09 16.14 -8.61
N GLY A 57 25.17 14.95 -9.21
CA GLY A 57 25.73 13.75 -8.57
C GLY A 57 24.86 13.16 -7.45
N MET A 58 23.63 13.64 -7.28
CA MET A 58 22.67 13.14 -6.29
C MET A 58 21.70 12.16 -6.96
N GLY A 59 22.06 10.87 -6.94
CA GLY A 59 21.23 9.78 -7.46
C GLY A 59 20.71 8.89 -6.34
N ILE A 60 19.40 8.91 -6.09
CA ILE A 60 18.74 8.04 -5.12
C ILE A 60 18.45 6.69 -5.77
N VAL A 61 18.80 5.57 -5.16
CA VAL A 61 18.50 4.25 -5.73
C VAL A 61 16.97 4.05 -5.84
N ILE A 62 16.49 3.69 -7.04
CA ILE A 62 15.07 3.40 -7.27
C ILE A 62 14.81 1.93 -6.93
N ASN A 63 14.24 1.68 -5.75
CA ASN A 63 13.79 0.37 -5.32
C ASN A 63 12.36 0.46 -4.74
N PRO A 64 11.64 -0.66 -4.57
CA PRO A 64 10.27 -0.64 -4.06
C PRO A 64 10.14 0.03 -2.69
N PHE A 65 11.14 -0.10 -1.81
CA PHE A 65 11.11 0.50 -0.48
C PHE A 65 11.18 2.04 -0.55
N ASN A 66 12.18 2.59 -1.25
CA ASN A 66 12.35 4.01 -1.48
C ASN A 66 11.16 4.60 -2.24
N ALA A 67 10.65 3.87 -3.23
CA ALA A 67 9.47 4.25 -3.99
C ALA A 67 8.21 4.29 -3.10
N LEU A 68 8.04 3.35 -2.17
CA LEU A 68 6.94 3.42 -1.20
C LEU A 68 7.12 4.59 -0.23
N VAL A 69 8.34 4.80 0.31
CA VAL A 69 8.63 5.92 1.22
C VAL A 69 8.28 7.26 0.57
N VAL A 70 8.74 7.48 -0.66
CA VAL A 70 8.41 8.69 -1.44
C VAL A 70 6.94 8.71 -1.84
N GLY A 71 6.35 7.58 -2.19
CA GLY A 71 4.93 7.48 -2.54
C GLY A 71 3.99 7.81 -1.39
N PHE A 72 4.36 7.44 -0.16
CA PHE A 72 3.58 7.73 1.04
C PHE A 72 3.82 9.14 1.59
N LEU A 73 5.07 9.59 1.61
CA LEU A 73 5.46 10.85 2.24
C LEU A 73 5.54 12.02 1.24
N GLY A 74 5.60 11.75 -0.07
CA GLY A 74 5.76 12.76 -1.11
C GLY A 74 7.13 13.45 -1.05
N ILE A 75 7.13 14.78 -1.15
CA ILE A 75 8.32 15.63 -1.07
C ILE A 75 9.10 15.40 0.24
N PRO A 76 8.47 15.36 1.44
CA PRO A 76 9.14 14.95 2.67
C PRO A 76 9.91 13.62 2.55
N GLY A 77 9.37 12.64 1.82
CA GLY A 77 10.05 11.37 1.58
C GLY A 77 11.30 11.50 0.73
N VAL A 78 11.27 12.36 -0.29
CA VAL A 78 12.46 12.67 -1.11
C VAL A 78 13.54 13.31 -0.26
N ILE A 79 13.18 14.32 0.55
CA ILE A 79 14.12 15.00 1.46
C ILE A 79 14.74 14.00 2.43
N LEU A 80 13.93 13.12 3.02
CA LEU A 80 14.41 12.07 3.93
C LEU A 80 15.45 11.17 3.26
N LEU A 81 15.20 10.71 2.03
CA LEU A 81 16.13 9.84 1.30
C LEU A 81 17.42 10.56 0.92
N ILE A 82 17.36 11.85 0.56
CA ILE A 82 18.55 12.66 0.31
C ILE A 82 19.40 12.78 1.58
N ILE A 83 18.78 13.10 2.72
CA ILE A 83 19.48 13.17 4.01
C ILE A 83 20.12 11.83 4.34
N LEU A 84 19.40 10.72 4.16
CA LEU A 84 19.91 9.39 4.42
C LEU A 84 21.12 9.06 3.53
N GLN A 85 21.08 9.45 2.26
CA GLN A 85 22.18 9.28 1.31
C GLN A 85 23.39 10.18 1.63
N MET A 86 23.20 11.32 2.30
CA MET A 86 24.31 12.16 2.73
C MET A 86 25.00 11.63 4.00
N ILE A 87 24.30 10.85 4.80
CA ILE A 87 24.81 10.30 6.06
C ILE A 87 25.51 8.95 5.86
N LEU A 88 25.02 8.12 4.93
CA LEU A 88 25.53 6.79 4.61
C LEU A 88 26.50 6.83 3.42
#